data_AF-A0A2V7CW10-F1
#
_entry.id   AF-A0A2V7CW10-F1
#
_cell.length_a   1.000
_cell.length_b   1.000
_cell.length_c   1.000
_cell.angle_alpha   90.00
_cell.angle_beta   90.00
_cell.angle_gamma   90.00
#
_symmetry.space_group_name_H-M   'P 1'
#
loop_
_entity.id
_entity.type
_entity.pdbx_description
1 polymer ?
#
loop_
_entity_poly.entity_id
_entity_poly.type
_entity_poly.pdbx_seq_one_letter_code
_entity_poly.pdbx_strand_id
1 'polypeptide(L)'
;MRSPLRPLPGAVERWIAAVRALRWLDALAAWIVIWSVAAIVSPHASRGSLAVLAAVIVVLGMLVRPLRTRWRPLSGAVALVMSARLGPGDHAWYVRPGHAERVLVTARHRTRVVIVRLGDEGSEGLGVRRTRVLLVPADPA
;
A
#
# COMPACT_ATOMS: atom_id res chain seq x y z
N MET A 1 25.74 -21.06 1.62
CA MET A 1 24.48 -21.83 1.63
C MET A 1 23.42 -20.94 2.25
N ARG A 2 22.40 -20.49 1.50
CA ARG A 2 21.31 -19.68 2.07
C ARG A 2 20.37 -20.63 2.81
N SER A 3 20.18 -20.38 4.10
CA SER A 3 19.21 -21.06 4.96
C SER A 3 17.84 -21.15 4.26
N PRO A 4 17.13 -22.30 4.38
CA PRO A 4 15.82 -22.47 3.76
C PRO A 4 14.89 -21.41 4.34
N LEU A 5 14.46 -20.47 3.50
CA LEU A 5 13.44 -19.50 3.84
C LEU A 5 12.23 -20.32 4.29
N ARG A 6 11.87 -20.24 5.57
CA ARG A 6 10.57 -20.73 6.06
C ARG A 6 9.53 -20.30 5.03
N PRO A 7 8.71 -21.22 4.50
CA PRO A 7 7.72 -20.86 3.48
C PRO A 7 6.89 -19.71 4.04
N LEU A 8 6.85 -18.61 3.31
CA LEU A 8 6.00 -17.48 3.65
C LEU A 8 4.57 -18.03 3.75
N PRO A 9 3.80 -17.67 4.77
CA PRO A 9 2.41 -18.12 4.87
C PRO A 9 1.69 -17.74 3.57
N GLY A 10 0.95 -18.65 2.94
CA GLY A 10 0.30 -18.39 1.64
C GLY A 10 -0.66 -17.18 1.67
N ALA A 11 -1.15 -16.79 2.85
CA ALA A 11 -1.84 -15.52 3.04
C ALA A 11 -0.97 -14.30 2.69
N VAL A 12 0.29 -14.28 3.10
CA VAL A 12 1.25 -13.20 2.86
C VAL A 12 1.62 -13.11 1.38
N GLU A 13 1.81 -14.23 0.69
CA GLU A 13 2.06 -14.25 -0.77
C GLU A 13 0.89 -13.64 -1.56
N ARG A 14 -0.35 -14.01 -1.21
CA ARG A 14 -1.55 -13.40 -1.80
C ARG A 14 -1.58 -11.89 -1.58
N TRP A 15 -1.15 -11.43 -0.40
CA TRP A 15 -1.06 -9.99 -0.10
C TRP A 15 0.06 -9.28 -0.86
N ILE A 16 1.20 -9.93 -1.13
CA ILE A 16 2.26 -9.38 -1.99
C ILE A 16 1.70 -9.09 -3.40
N ALA A 17 0.94 -10.01 -3.97
CA ALA A 17 0.25 -9.81 -5.23
C ALA A 17 -0.86 -8.74 -5.13
N ALA A 18 -1.65 -8.77 -4.05
CA ALA A 18 -2.73 -7.82 -3.82
C ALA A 18 -2.22 -6.37 -3.70
N VAL A 19 -1.09 -6.12 -3.02
CA VAL A 19 -0.51 -4.77 -2.92
C VAL A 19 -0.21 -4.18 -4.29
N ARG A 20 0.22 -5.00 -5.26
CA ARG A 20 0.42 -4.55 -6.64
C ARG A 20 -0.91 -4.22 -7.30
N ALA A 21 -1.93 -5.06 -7.13
CA ALA A 21 -3.27 -4.80 -7.65
C ALA A 21 -3.90 -3.54 -7.06
N LEU A 22 -3.75 -3.29 -5.76
CA LEU A 22 -4.25 -2.06 -5.12
C LEU A 22 -3.62 -0.78 -5.69
N ARG A 23 -2.35 -0.82 -6.07
CA ARG A 23 -1.70 0.32 -6.76
C ARG A 23 -2.29 0.58 -8.14
N TRP A 24 -2.62 -0.48 -8.87
CA TRP A 24 -3.32 -0.36 -10.15
C TRP A 24 -4.73 0.21 -9.97
N LEU A 25 -5.43 -0.19 -8.90
CA LEU A 25 -6.74 0.37 -8.58
C LEU A 25 -6.67 1.86 -8.20
N ASP A 26 -5.67 2.29 -7.43
CA ASP A 26 -5.47 3.71 -7.14
C ASP A 26 -5.20 4.51 -8.44
N ALA A 27 -4.44 3.95 -9.38
CA ALA A 27 -4.17 4.57 -10.68
C ALA A 27 -5.43 4.63 -11.56
N LEU A 28 -6.23 3.55 -11.57
CA LEU A 28 -7.51 3.49 -12.28
C LEU A 28 -8.50 4.52 -11.72
N ALA A 29 -8.57 4.65 -10.39
CA ALA A 29 -9.40 5.66 -9.75
C ALA A 29 -8.97 7.08 -10.13
N ALA A 30 -7.66 7.35 -10.17
CA ALA A 30 -7.14 8.65 -10.62
C ALA A 30 -7.54 8.94 -12.07
N TRP A 31 -7.42 7.95 -12.94
CA TRP A 31 -7.78 8.06 -14.34
C TRP A 31 -9.26 8.36 -14.54
N ILE A 32 -10.14 7.62 -13.86
CA ILE A 32 -11.59 7.84 -13.92
C ILE A 32 -11.94 9.26 -13.48
N VAL A 33 -11.35 9.75 -12.38
CA VAL A 33 -11.61 11.11 -11.87
C VAL A 33 -11.17 12.17 -12.88
N ILE A 34 -9.94 12.07 -13.41
CA ILE A 34 -9.41 13.05 -14.36
C ILE A 34 -10.21 13.03 -15.66
N TRP A 35 -10.54 11.85 -16.18
CA TRP A 35 -11.35 11.70 -17.38
C TRP A 35 -12.76 12.26 -17.19
N SER A 36 -13.41 11.97 -16.05
CA SER A 36 -14.75 12.48 -15.73
C SER A 36 -14.77 14.00 -15.65
N VAL A 37 -13.80 14.60 -14.96
CA VAL A 37 -13.66 16.07 -14.88
C VAL A 37 -13.43 16.66 -16.26
N ALA A 38 -12.55 16.07 -17.06
CA ALA A 38 -12.27 16.56 -18.41
C ALA A 38 -13.51 16.45 -19.33
N ALA A 39 -14.30 15.37 -19.22
CA ALA A 39 -15.53 15.19 -19.97
C ALA A 39 -16.62 16.20 -19.58
N ILE A 40 -16.70 16.59 -18.30
CA ILE A 40 -17.63 17.62 -17.81
C ILE A 40 -17.22 19.02 -18.30
N VAL A 41 -15.93 19.35 -18.23
CA VAL A 41 -15.41 20.67 -18.61
C VAL A 41 -15.37 20.86 -20.13
N SER A 42 -15.18 19.79 -20.89
CA SER A 42 -15.06 19.84 -22.35
C SER A 42 -16.05 18.88 -23.04
N PRO A 43 -17.36 19.20 -23.02
CA PRO A 43 -18.40 18.31 -23.53
C PRO A 43 -18.36 18.13 -25.06
N HIS A 44 -17.76 19.07 -25.79
CA HIS A 44 -17.62 19.04 -27.25
C HIS A 44 -16.39 18.27 -27.74
N ALA A 45 -15.47 17.91 -26.83
CA ALA A 45 -14.26 17.17 -27.19
C ALA A 45 -14.55 15.67 -27.32
N SER A 46 -13.77 14.97 -28.14
CA SER A 46 -13.94 13.52 -28.30
C SER A 46 -13.64 12.80 -26.97
N ARG A 47 -14.56 11.95 -26.50
CA ARG A 47 -14.37 11.21 -25.24
C ARG A 47 -13.12 10.32 -25.26
N GLY A 48 -12.77 9.80 -26.44
CA GLY A 48 -11.57 9.00 -26.68
C GLY A 48 -10.29 9.81 -26.47
N SER A 49 -10.18 11.01 -27.04
CA SER A 49 -9.00 11.86 -26.83
C SER A 49 -8.86 12.32 -25.38
N LEU A 50 -9.98 12.62 -24.69
CA LEU A 50 -9.97 12.94 -23.27
C LEU A 50 -9.52 11.75 -22.40
N ALA A 51 -9.92 10.53 -22.74
CA ALA A 51 -9.49 9.32 -22.04
C ALA A 51 -7.99 9.08 -22.18
N VAL A 52 -7.44 9.27 -23.40
CA VAL A 52 -6.01 9.16 -23.67
C VAL A 52 -5.23 10.25 -22.93
N LEU A 53 -5.69 11.51 -23.00
CA LEU A 53 -5.06 12.62 -22.30
C LEU A 53 -5.06 12.39 -20.77
N ALA A 54 -6.17 11.93 -20.21
CA ALA A 54 -6.27 11.57 -18.80
C ALA A 54 -5.26 10.46 -18.44
N ALA A 55 -5.09 9.44 -19.30
CA ALA A 55 -4.12 8.38 -19.08
C ALA A 55 -2.69 8.92 -19.06
N VAL A 56 -2.34 9.81 -19.99
CA VAL A 56 -1.04 10.49 -20.03
C VAL A 56 -0.80 11.30 -18.74
N ILE A 57 -1.80 12.07 -18.28
CA ILE A 57 -1.71 12.83 -17.03
C ILE A 57 -1.50 11.91 -15.82
N VAL A 58 -2.20 10.77 -15.76
CA VAL A 58 -2.00 9.78 -14.68
C VAL A 58 -0.60 9.21 -14.73
N VAL A 59 -0.09 8.83 -15.89
CA VAL A 59 1.28 8.30 -16.04
C VAL A 59 2.30 9.35 -15.60
N LEU A 60 2.16 10.61 -16.00
CA LEU A 60 3.03 11.70 -15.52
C LEU A 60 2.90 11.90 -14.01
N GLY A 61 1.68 11.92 -13.48
CA GLY A 61 1.43 12.04 -12.05
C GLY A 61 2.04 10.88 -11.24
N MET A 62 2.08 9.69 -11.81
CA MET A 62 2.78 8.53 -11.22
C MET A 62 4.30 8.72 -11.20
N LEU A 63 4.90 9.56 -12.04
CA LEU A 63 6.34 9.87 -11.93
C LEU A 63 6.61 10.84 -10.76
N VAL A 64 5.62 11.65 -10.37
CA VAL A 64 5.73 12.63 -9.28
C VAL A 64 5.65 11.95 -7.91
N ARG A 65 6.81 11.76 -7.28
CA ARG A 65 6.99 11.13 -5.96
C ARG A 65 6.05 11.66 -4.86
N PRO A 66 5.87 12.99 -4.65
CA PRO A 66 4.98 13.49 -3.60
C PRO A 66 3.51 13.15 -3.88
N LEU A 67 3.08 13.20 -5.13
CA LEU A 67 1.70 12.88 -5.52
C LEU A 67 1.39 11.41 -5.25
N ARG A 68 2.27 10.49 -5.67
CA ARG A 68 2.18 9.05 -5.36
C ARG A 68 2.07 8.71 -3.88
N THR A 69 2.65 9.54 -3.00
CA THR A 69 2.64 9.28 -1.54
C THR A 69 1.41 9.83 -0.83
N ARG A 70 0.69 10.78 -1.45
CA ARG A 70 -0.55 11.36 -0.93
C ARG A 70 -1.79 10.69 -1.50
N TRP A 71 -1.74 10.29 -2.77
CA TRP A 71 -2.84 9.64 -3.47
C TRP A 71 -2.82 8.12 -3.26
N ARG A 72 -3.48 7.67 -2.19
CA ARG A 72 -3.70 6.25 -1.85
C ARG A 72 -5.07 6.01 -1.22
N PRO A 73 -6.17 6.35 -1.91
CA PRO A 73 -7.51 6.19 -1.36
C PRO A 73 -7.80 4.72 -1.02
N LEU A 74 -7.53 3.78 -1.92
CA LEU A 74 -7.82 2.36 -1.73
C LEU A 74 -6.69 1.67 -0.95
N SER A 75 -5.44 1.86 -1.37
CA SER A 75 -4.29 1.28 -0.66
C SER A 75 -4.21 1.73 0.80
N GLY A 76 -4.49 3.01 1.07
CA GLY A 76 -4.47 3.57 2.42
C GLY A 76 -5.62 3.07 3.28
N ALA A 77 -6.82 2.94 2.73
CA ALA A 77 -7.99 2.40 3.44
C ALA A 77 -7.79 0.91 3.78
N VAL A 78 -7.35 0.08 2.83
CA VAL A 78 -7.10 -1.34 3.09
C VAL A 78 -5.98 -1.53 4.12
N ALA A 79 -4.90 -0.74 4.02
CA ALA A 79 -3.84 -0.74 5.03
C ALA A 79 -4.36 -0.35 6.42
N LEU A 80 -5.28 0.62 6.50
CA LEU A 80 -5.90 1.02 7.76
C LEU A 80 -6.79 -0.09 8.34
N VAL A 81 -7.64 -0.72 7.51
CA VAL A 81 -8.54 -1.82 7.92
C VAL A 81 -7.74 -3.03 8.42
N MET A 82 -6.72 -3.46 7.67
CA MET A 82 -5.88 -4.59 8.05
C MET A 82 -5.14 -4.35 9.36
N SER A 83 -4.62 -3.14 9.56
CA SER A 83 -3.96 -2.77 10.81
C SER A 83 -4.93 -2.47 11.96
N ALA A 84 -6.25 -2.44 11.73
CA ALA A 84 -7.23 -2.08 12.75
C ALA A 84 -7.41 -3.15 13.82
N ARG A 85 -7.05 -4.40 13.50
CA ARG A 85 -7.09 -5.52 14.42
C ARG A 85 -5.77 -5.78 15.15
N LEU A 86 -4.69 -5.08 14.78
CA LEU A 86 -3.37 -5.25 15.41
C LEU A 86 -3.27 -4.45 16.72
N GLY A 87 -2.95 -5.14 17.82
CA GLY A 87 -2.64 -4.58 19.12
C GLY A 87 -1.13 -4.46 19.39
N PRO A 88 -0.73 -3.75 20.47
CA PRO A 88 0.63 -3.81 20.99
C PRO A 88 0.97 -5.25 21.44
N GLY A 89 2.15 -5.75 21.08
CA GLY A 89 2.58 -7.13 21.34
C GLY A 89 2.33 -8.10 20.19
N ASP A 90 1.53 -7.72 19.20
CA ASP A 90 1.22 -8.60 18.06
C ASP A 90 2.40 -8.70 17.08
N HIS A 91 2.61 -9.92 16.59
CA HIS A 91 3.47 -10.16 15.43
C HIS A 91 2.71 -9.85 14.14
N ALA A 92 3.30 -9.06 13.26
CA ALA A 92 2.76 -8.75 11.95
C ALA A 92 3.81 -8.95 10.86
N TRP A 93 3.35 -9.15 9.64
CA TRP A 93 4.16 -9.13 8.43
C TRP A 93 4.07 -7.75 7.79
N TYR A 94 5.19 -7.07 7.68
CA TYR A 94 5.34 -5.86 6.91
C TYR A 94 5.51 -6.21 5.43
N VAL A 95 4.44 -5.99 4.66
CA VAL A 95 4.39 -6.38 3.24
C VAL A 95 4.73 -5.19 2.36
N ARG A 96 5.76 -5.35 1.51
CA ARG A 96 6.14 -4.46 0.42
C ARG A 96 6.02 -5.19 -0.93
N PRO A 97 5.95 -4.45 -2.05
CA PRO A 97 6.02 -5.08 -3.37
C PRO A 97 7.30 -5.91 -3.50
N GLY A 98 7.18 -7.23 -3.64
CA GLY A 98 8.30 -8.16 -3.81
C GLY A 98 9.02 -8.61 -2.53
N HIS A 99 8.63 -8.13 -1.35
CA HIS A 99 9.28 -8.54 -0.09
C HIS A 99 8.34 -8.45 1.12
N ALA A 100 8.50 -9.36 2.08
CA ALA A 100 7.76 -9.34 3.34
C ALA A 100 8.73 -9.54 4.52
N GLU A 101 8.68 -8.64 5.50
CA GLU A 101 9.52 -8.67 6.70
C GLU A 101 8.64 -8.94 7.93
N ARG A 102 9.09 -9.78 8.87
CA ARG A 102 8.37 -9.99 10.13
C ARG A 102 8.70 -8.87 11.11
N VAL A 103 7.66 -8.26 11.68
CA VAL A 103 7.77 -7.12 12.59
C VAL A 103 6.94 -7.35 13.85
N LEU A 104 7.43 -6.84 14.98
CA LEU A 104 6.69 -6.78 16.24
C LEU A 104 6.03 -5.40 16.35
N VAL A 105 4.73 -5.35 16.63
CA VAL A 105 4.03 -4.10 16.91
C VAL A 105 4.29 -3.72 18.36
N THR A 106 5.07 -2.66 18.60
CA THR A 106 5.41 -2.23 19.97
C THR A 106 4.45 -1.17 20.49
N ALA A 107 3.90 -0.34 19.61
CA ALA A 107 2.91 0.66 20.00
C ALA A 107 1.93 0.97 18.86
N ARG A 108 0.69 1.29 19.23
CA ARG A 108 -0.35 1.73 18.31
C ARG A 108 -0.89 3.08 18.76
N HIS A 109 -0.75 4.07 17.88
CA HIS A 109 -1.46 5.34 17.95
C HIS A 109 -2.46 5.41 16.79
N ARG A 110 -3.63 6.04 16.96
CA ARG A 110 -4.74 6.09 15.98
C ARG A 110 -4.36 5.78 14.51
N THR A 111 -3.49 6.60 13.92
CA THR A 111 -3.01 6.45 12.52
C THR A 111 -1.54 6.07 12.36
N ARG A 112 -0.80 5.81 13.45
CA ARG A 112 0.62 5.44 13.45
C ARG A 112 0.86 4.15 14.23
N VAL A 113 1.72 3.28 13.72
CA VAL A 113 2.15 2.07 14.42
C VAL A 113 3.67 2.11 14.51
N VAL A 114 4.19 1.81 15.70
CA VAL A 114 5.62 1.61 15.92
C VAL A 114 5.88 0.12 15.76
N ILE A 115 6.82 -0.20 14.87
CA ILE A 115 7.18 -1.57 14.56
C ILE A 115 8.68 -1.77 14.78
N VAL A 116 9.05 -2.95 15.27
CA VAL A 116 10.44 -3.39 15.39
C VAL A 116 10.66 -4.55 14.44
N ARG A 117 11.74 -4.50 13.64
CA ARG A 117 12.12 -5.60 12.76
C ARG A 117 12.74 -6.73 13.56
N LEU A 118 12.32 -7.97 13.28
CA LEU A 118 12.76 -9.17 14.00
C LEU A 118 13.92 -9.91 13.32
N GLY A 119 14.58 -9.32 12.31
CA GLY A 119 15.52 -10.03 11.42
C GLY A 119 16.88 -9.36 11.16
N ASP A 120 17.14 -8.17 11.72
CA ASP A 120 18.46 -7.51 11.65
C ASP A 120 18.98 -7.31 13.07
N GLU A 121 20.28 -7.50 13.28
CA GLU A 121 20.98 -7.38 14.58
C GLU A 121 20.97 -5.96 15.19
N GLY A 122 20.23 -5.01 14.59
CA GLY A 122 19.91 -3.70 15.15
C GLY A 122 18.39 -3.51 15.18
N SER A 123 17.78 -3.74 16.34
CA SER A 123 16.34 -3.59 16.58
C SER A 123 15.96 -2.10 16.69
N GLU A 124 16.06 -1.37 15.59
CA GLU A 124 15.66 0.03 15.53
C GLU A 124 14.13 0.15 15.41
N GLY A 125 13.51 0.88 16.35
CA GLY A 125 12.07 1.11 16.37
C GLY A 125 11.65 2.09 15.27
N LEU A 126 10.92 1.60 14.27
CA LEU A 126 10.45 2.40 13.16
C LEU A 126 8.99 2.84 13.38
N GLY A 127 8.77 4.13 13.59
CA GLY A 127 7.41 4.71 13.66
C GLY A 127 6.84 4.96 12.27
N VAL A 128 5.79 4.25 11.86
CA VAL A 128 5.20 4.38 10.52
C VAL A 128 3.71 4.72 10.53
N ARG A 129 3.28 5.53 9.56
CA ARG A 129 1.84 5.81 9.34
C ARG A 129 1.14 4.59 8.75
N ARG A 130 0.05 4.14 9.38
CA ARG A 130 -0.77 2.98 9.00
C ARG A 130 -1.30 3.05 7.57
N THR A 131 -1.61 4.24 7.08
CA THR A 131 -2.09 4.45 5.70
C THR A 131 -1.00 4.28 4.65
N ARG A 132 0.27 4.13 5.06
CA ARG A 132 1.41 4.00 4.15
C ARG A 132 2.04 2.60 4.16
N VAL A 133 1.67 1.76 5.12
CA VAL A 133 2.24 0.42 5.32
C VAL A 133 1.16 -0.63 5.41
N LEU A 134 1.30 -1.72 4.64
CA LEU A 134 0.45 -2.88 4.80
C LEU A 134 1.06 -3.79 5.87
N LEU A 135 0.32 -3.99 6.95
CA LEU A 135 0.65 -4.94 8.01
C LEU A 135 -0.39 -6.05 7.96
N VAL A 136 0.06 -7.28 7.79
CA VAL A 136 -0.78 -8.48 7.82
C VAL A 136 -0.54 -9.16 9.17
N PRO A 137 -1.56 -9.46 9.99
CA PRO A 137 -1.37 -10.21 11.22
C PRO A 137 -0.65 -11.53 10.93
N ALA A 138 0.37 -11.88 11.74
CA ALA A 138 0.78 -13.26 11.82
C ALA A 138 -0.27 -13.97 12.67
N ASP A 139 -0.78 -15.12 12.22
CA ASP A 139 -1.71 -15.91 13.04
C ASP A 139 -1.10 -16.12 14.44
N PRO A 140 -1.91 -16.00 15.51
CA PRO A 140 -1.49 -16.45 16.82
C PRO A 140 -1.18 -17.95 16.70
N ALA A 141 0.05 -18.32 17.04
CA ALA A 141 0.43 -19.72 17.19
C ALA A 141 -0.42 -20.38 18.28
#